data_AF-A0A3D3SC79-F1
#
_entry.id   AF-A0A3D3SC79-F1
#
_cell.length_a   1.000
_cell.length_b   1.000
_cell.length_c   1.000
_cell.angle_alpha   90.00
_cell.angle_beta   90.00
_cell.angle_gamma   90.00
#
_symmetry.space_group_name_H-M   'P 1'
#
loop_
_entity.id
_entity.type
_entity.pdbx_description
1 polymer ?
#
loop_
_entity_poly.entity_id
_entity_poly.type
_entity_poly.pdbx_seq_one_letter_code
_entity_poly.pdbx_strand_id
1 'polypeptide(L)' 'MTQGGFESLTPRAIVEELDKYIIGQTKAKKAVAIALRNRMRRQRVPEDMRAEIAPKNILMMGPTGVGKTEIAKRL' A
#
# COMPACT_ATOMS: atom_id res chain seq x y z
N MET A 1 13.98 -9.87 -14.00
CA MET A 1 14.95 -8.85 -13.60
C MET A 1 14.21 -7.85 -12.71
N THR A 2 14.54 -7.91 -11.41
CA THR A 2 14.15 -7.06 -10.27
C THR A 2 12.70 -6.56 -10.20
N GLN A 3 11.85 -7.29 -9.47
CA GLN A 3 10.69 -6.71 -8.78
C GLN A 3 11.23 -5.63 -7.83
N GLY A 4 11.27 -4.38 -8.27
CA GLY A 4 11.63 -3.25 -7.44
C GLY A 4 10.54 -3.03 -6.41
N GLY A 5 10.83 -3.35 -5.16
CA GLY A 5 9.87 -3.22 -4.07
C GLY A 5 9.36 -1.78 -3.95
N PHE A 6 8.07 -1.63 -3.62
CA PHE A 6 7.40 -0.34 -3.35
C PHE A 6 8.02 0.47 -2.20
N GLU A 7 9.15 0.00 -1.67
CA GLU A 7 9.84 0.49 -0.51
C GLU A 7 10.45 1.90 -0.73
N SER A 8 10.95 2.24 -1.91
CA SER A 8 11.45 3.61 -2.11
C SER A 8 10.35 4.60 -2.53
N LEU A 9 9.16 4.11 -2.89
CA LEU A 9 8.17 4.89 -3.62
C LEU A 9 7.38 5.86 -2.74
N THR A 10 6.97 6.97 -3.36
CA THR A 10 6.00 7.89 -2.77
C THR A 10 4.59 7.30 -2.93
N PRO A 11 3.62 7.69 -2.09
CA PRO A 11 2.24 7.21 -2.24
C PRO A 11 1.65 7.47 -3.63
N ARG A 12 2.04 8.55 -4.32
CA ARG A 12 1.62 8.83 -5.70
C ARG A 12 2.19 7.81 -6.68
N ALA A 13 3.50 7.55 -6.62
CA ALA A 13 4.16 6.58 -7.48
C ALA A 13 3.62 5.15 -7.28
N ILE A 14 3.26 4.76 -6.04
CA ILE A 14 2.61 3.47 -5.78
C ILE A 14 1.24 3.40 -6.47
N VAL A 15 0.44 4.48 -6.41
CA VAL A 15 -0.85 4.52 -7.10
C VAL A 15 -0.67 4.43 -8.62
N GLU A 16 0.29 5.16 -9.18
CA GLU A 16 0.60 5.12 -10.62
C GLU A 16 1.04 3.72 -11.08
N GLU A 17 1.80 2.99 -10.25
CA GLU A 17 2.18 1.61 -10.56
C GLU A 17 0.94 0.68 -10.50
N LEU A 18 0.08 0.85 -9.50
CA LEU A 18 -1.18 0.08 -9.40
C LEU A 18 -2.17 0.41 -10.52
N ASP A 19 -2.15 1.63 -11.07
CA ASP A 19 -2.99 2.05 -12.19
C ASP A 19 -2.68 1.26 -13.48
N LYS A 20 -1.46 0.71 -13.63
CA LYS A 20 -1.09 -0.13 -14.78
C LYS A 20 -1.81 -1.48 -14.83
N TYR A 21 -2.29 -1.97 -13.68
CA TYR A 21 -2.87 -3.32 -13.54
C TYR A 21 -4.33 -3.32 -13.11
N ILE A 22 -4.76 -2.30 -12.36
CA ILE A 22 -6.12 -2.18 -11.82
C ILE A 22 -6.73 -0.93 -12.42
N ILE A 23 -7.93 -1.01 -13.00
CA ILE A 23 -8.65 0.17 -13.49
C ILE A 23 -9.57 0.69 -12.38
N GLY A 24 -9.59 2.01 -12.16
CA GLY A 24 -10.43 2.65 -11.14
C GLY A 24 -9.97 2.38 -9.70
N GLN A 25 -10.91 2.24 -8.76
CA GLN A 25 -10.64 1.94 -7.34
C GLN A 25 -9.65 2.90 -6.64
N THR A 26 -9.66 4.19 -7.00
CA THR A 26 -8.70 5.21 -6.52
C THR A 26 -8.60 5.27 -4.99
N LYS A 27 -9.72 5.12 -4.27
CA LYS A 27 -9.73 5.10 -2.80
C LYS A 27 -8.95 3.93 -2.23
N ALA A 28 -9.12 2.73 -2.80
CA ALA A 28 -8.43 1.53 -2.35
C ALA A 28 -6.92 1.62 -2.62
N LYS A 29 -6.53 2.04 -3.83
CA LYS A 29 -5.12 2.25 -4.20
C LYS A 29 -4.44 3.26 -3.28
N LYS A 30 -5.10 4.38 -2.99
CA LYS A 30 -4.58 5.40 -2.07
C LYS A 30 -4.43 4.88 -0.64
N ALA A 31 -5.42 4.16 -0.12
CA ALA A 31 -5.37 3.59 1.23
C ALA A 31 -4.17 2.63 1.37
N VAL A 32 -3.99 1.78 0.38
CA VAL A 32 -2.90 0.83 0.27
C VAL A 32 -1.53 1.52 0.19
N ALA A 33 -1.39 2.50 -0.70
CA ALA A 33 -0.16 3.27 -0.85
C ALA A 33 0.26 3.99 0.45
N ILE A 34 -0.72 4.50 1.20
CA ILE A 34 -0.49 5.12 2.51
C ILE A 34 -0.05 4.08 3.55
N ALA A 35 -0.71 2.93 3.62
CA ALA A 35 -0.35 1.88 4.56
C ALA A 35 1.08 1.36 4.33
N LEU A 36 1.46 1.14 3.07
CA LEU A 36 2.84 0.80 2.70
C LEU A 36 3.81 1.89 3.15
N ARG A 37 3.55 3.15 2.81
CA ARG A 37 4.42 4.27 3.21
C ARG A 37 4.55 4.38 4.72
N ASN A 38 3.48 4.13 5.47
CA ASN A 38 3.50 4.16 6.92
C ASN A 38 4.34 3.03 7.52
N ARG A 39 4.28 1.82 6.95
CA ARG A 39 5.15 0.69 7.35
C ARG A 39 6.63 1.06 7.24
N MET A 40 6.98 1.82 6.22
CA MET A 40 8.35 2.27 5.99
C MET A 40 8.79 3.42 6.87
N ARG A 41 7.90 4.39 7.08
CA ARG A 41 8.17 5.47 8.03
C ARG A 41 8.40 4.89 9.43
N ARG A 42 7.67 3.84 9.80
CA ARG A 42 7.88 3.10 11.05
C ARG A 42 9.28 2.49 11.17
N GLN A 43 9.90 2.05 10.07
CA GLN A 43 11.29 1.55 10.09
C GLN A 43 12.33 2.66 10.24
N ARG A 44 11.96 3.92 9.98
CA ARG A 44 12.87 5.08 10.05
C ARG A 44 12.73 5.88 11.34
N VAL A 45 11.79 5.54 12.22
CA VAL A 45 11.70 6.17 13.54
C VAL A 45 12.61 5.45 14.55
N PRO A 46 13.02 6.16 15.62
CA PRO A 46 13.67 5.59 16.80
C PRO A 46 12.90 4.38 17.39
N GLU A 47 13.63 3.48 18.03
CA GLU A 47 13.14 2.16 18.44
C GLU A 47 12.07 2.22 19.54
N ASP A 48 12.22 3.16 20.47
CA ASP A 48 11.25 3.55 21.50
C ASP A 48 9.89 3.92 20.89
N MET A 49 9.88 4.79 19.87
CA MET A 49 8.64 5.16 19.17
C MET A 49 8.10 4.04 18.28
N ARG A 50 8.97 3.15 17.78
CA ARG A 50 8.57 2.08 16.84
C ARG A 50 7.62 1.07 17.48
N ALA A 51 7.79 0.80 18.77
CA ALA A 51 6.96 -0.13 19.54
C ALA A 51 5.52 0.39 19.70
N GLU A 52 5.34 1.71 19.81
CA GLU A 52 4.03 2.35 20.00
C GLU A 52 3.22 2.49 18.70
N ILE A 53 3.88 2.41 17.54
CA ILE A 53 3.21 2.56 16.24
C ILE A 53 2.55 1.24 15.82
N ALA A 54 1.23 1.16 15.98
CA ALA A 54 0.43 0.04 15.48
C ALA A 54 0.36 -0.01 13.93
N PRO A 55 0.38 -1.21 13.31
CA PRO A 55 0.14 -1.37 11.89
C PRO A 55 -1.21 -0.80 11.45
N LYS A 56 -1.25 -0.15 10.28
CA LYS A 56 -2.49 0.33 9.65
C LYS A 56 -3.06 -0.76 8.74
N ASN A 57 -3.75 -1.74 9.34
CA ASN A 57 -4.42 -2.80 8.59
C ASN A 57 -5.56 -2.23 7.73
N ILE A 58 -5.80 -2.83 6.56
CA ILE A 58 -6.82 -2.39 5.60
C ILE A 58 -7.87 -3.49 5.47
N LEU A 59 -9.14 -3.11 5.61
CA LEU A 59 -10.29 -3.93 5.25
C LEU A 59 -10.87 -3.41 3.93
N MET A 60 -10.88 -4.25 2.89
CA MET A 60 -11.49 -3.90 1.60
C MET A 60 -12.91 -4.47 1.52
N MET A 61 -13.91 -3.60 1.44
CA MET A 61 -15.32 -3.99 1.29
C MET A 61 -15.83 -3.64 -0.11
N GLY A 62 -16.57 -4.55 -0.74
CA GLY A 62 -17.17 -4.35 -2.06
C GLY A 62 -17.56 -5.66 -2.75
N PRO A 63 -18.30 -5.60 -3.87
CA PRO A 63 -18.77 -6.78 -4.60
C PRO A 63 -17.63 -7.62 -5.20
N THR A 64 -17.90 -8.84 -5.64
CA THR A 64 -16.90 -9.71 -6.29
C THR A 64 -16.45 -9.14 -7.64
N GLY A 65 -15.27 -9.54 -8.12
CA GLY A 65 -14.76 -9.12 -9.43
C GLY A 65 -14.18 -7.69 -9.54
N VAL A 66 -14.35 -6.83 -8.52
CA VAL A 66 -13.89 -5.42 -8.57
C VAL A 66 -12.38 -5.21 -8.34
N GLY A 67 -11.59 -6.28 -8.23
CA GLY A 67 -10.13 -6.18 -8.09
C GLY A 67 -9.56 -6.08 -6.66
N LYS A 68 -10.36 -6.34 -5.62
CA LYS A 68 -9.87 -6.33 -4.21
C LYS A 68 -8.64 -7.24 -4.01
N THR A 69 -8.72 -8.47 -4.51
CA THR A 69 -7.64 -9.46 -4.39
C THR A 69 -6.44 -9.10 -5.27
N GLU A 70 -6.67 -8.52 -6.44
CA GLU A 70 -5.58 -8.11 -7.34
C GLU A 70 -4.76 -6.97 -6.73
N ILE A 71 -5.44 -6.00 -6.07
CA ILE A 71 -4.75 -4.95 -5.30
C ILE A 71 -3.87 -5.55 -4.22
N ALA A 72 -4.33 -6.58 -3.49
CA ALA A 72 -3.54 -7.22 -2.42
C ALA A 72 -2.36 -8.04 -2.96
N LYS A 73 -2.52 -8.72 -4.10
CA LYS A 73 -1.46 -9.55 -4.72
C LYS A 73 -0.31 -8.76 -5.33
N ARG A 74 -0.57 -7.51 -5.74
CA ARG A 74 0.40 -6.64 -6.41
C ARG A 74 1.22 -5.78 -5.45
N LEU A 75 1.02 -5.95 -4.14
CA LEU A 75 1.77 -5.30 -3.05
C LEU A 75 2.91 -6.17 -2.56
#